data_AF-A0A963EHZ4-F1
#
_entry.id   AF-A0A963EHZ4-F1
#
_cell.length_a   1.000
_cell.length_b   1.000
_cell.length_c   1.000
_cell.angle_alpha   90.00
_cell.angle_beta   90.00
_cell.angle_gamma   90.00
#
_symmetry.space_group_name_H-M   'P 1'
#
loop_
_entity.id
_entity.type
_entity.pdbx_description
1 polymer ?
#
loop_
_entity_poly.entity_id
_entity_poly.type
_entity_poly.pdbx_seq_one_letter_code
_entity_poly.pdbx_strand_id
1 'polypeptide(L)'
;MNSKVVLAAAAMLLAAIGVYAWQSGGQASPELVAPATVRPAGQSGTTLASKVEAPSLQQDDSAWYDEQAELPEPEQPAWQPSPSAVASLREAILNGDPRTPPLAEAPEREMPTEEELADPDLYLQYEMRQQQAVYASFVQAANRQLEEMDALIARAEQEGGVTEAQLEEGRRKRDMLLQQRDALLAEHPELQTEQQTEEYTPAP
;
A
#
# COMPACT_ATOMS: atom_id res chain seq x y z
N MET A 1 -39.28 -14.44 -28.03
CA MET A 1 -38.08 -14.40 -28.89
C MET A 1 -37.48 -13.00 -28.88
N ASN A 2 -36.34 -12.68 -28.28
CA ASN A 2 -35.62 -13.20 -27.12
C ASN A 2 -34.82 -12.01 -26.56
N SER A 3 -35.16 -11.57 -25.34
CA SER A 3 -34.52 -10.51 -24.56
C SER A 3 -33.13 -10.89 -24.04
N LYS A 4 -32.21 -11.28 -24.93
CA LYS A 4 -30.82 -11.63 -24.54
C LYS A 4 -29.74 -10.75 -25.17
N VAL A 5 -30.10 -9.81 -26.04
CA VAL A 5 -29.11 -9.03 -26.80
C VAL A 5 -28.77 -7.68 -26.14
N VAL A 6 -29.58 -7.19 -25.19
CA VAL A 6 -29.31 -5.89 -24.54
C VAL A 6 -28.45 -6.01 -23.27
N LEU A 7 -28.25 -7.22 -22.74
CA LEU A 7 -27.54 -7.47 -21.48
C LEU A 7 -26.02 -7.65 -21.63
N ALA A 8 -25.45 -7.40 -22.81
CA ALA A 8 -24.01 -7.49 -23.06
C ALA A 8 -23.28 -6.13 -23.03
N ALA A 9 -24.00 -5.01 -22.94
CA ALA A 9 -23.40 -3.67 -22.96
C ALA A 9 -23.18 -3.04 -21.56
N ALA A 10 -23.66 -3.66 -20.48
CA ALA A 10 -23.61 -3.10 -19.13
C ALA A 10 -22.44 -3.59 -18.26
N ALA A 11 -21.67 -4.59 -18.70
CA ALA A 11 -20.52 -5.13 -17.95
C ALA A 11 -19.18 -4.48 -18.32
N MET A 12 -19.14 -3.57 -19.30
CA MET A 12 -17.92 -2.90 -19.77
C MET A 12 -17.71 -1.49 -19.20
N LEU A 13 -18.39 -1.11 -18.11
CA LEU A 13 -18.19 0.21 -17.49
C LEU A 13 -17.85 0.18 -16.00
N LEU A 14 -17.77 -1.01 -15.37
CA LEU A 14 -17.34 -1.15 -13.97
C LEU A 14 -15.92 -1.73 -13.79
N ALA A 15 -15.24 -2.08 -14.89
CA ALA A 15 -13.84 -2.49 -14.86
C ALA A 15 -12.84 -1.34 -15.12
N ALA A 16 -13.32 -0.12 -15.41
CA ALA A 16 -12.47 1.00 -15.80
C ALA A 16 -12.06 1.93 -14.64
N ILE A 17 -12.61 1.79 -13.44
CA ILE A 17 -12.31 2.70 -12.31
C ILE A 17 -11.22 2.13 -11.38
N GLY A 18 -11.01 0.81 -11.34
CA GLY A 18 -9.93 0.20 -10.54
C GLY A 18 -8.51 0.38 -11.11
N VAL A 19 -8.37 0.80 -12.38
CA VAL A 19 -7.08 0.88 -13.08
C VAL A 19 -6.33 2.18 -12.80
N TYR A 20 -7.00 3.26 -12.38
CA TYR A 20 -6.34 4.56 -12.27
C TYR A 20 -5.56 4.79 -10.97
N ALA A 21 -5.78 3.98 -9.92
CA ALA A 21 -5.12 4.16 -8.63
C ALA A 21 -3.75 3.46 -8.51
N TRP A 22 -3.39 2.56 -9.43
CA TRP A 22 -2.11 1.84 -9.40
C TRP A 22 -1.09 2.30 -10.45
N GLN A 23 -1.46 3.22 -11.33
CA GLN A 23 -0.59 3.65 -12.44
C GLN A 23 0.28 4.88 -12.13
N SER A 24 0.20 5.45 -10.92
CA SER A 24 1.01 6.62 -10.49
C SER A 24 2.17 6.29 -9.52
N GLY A 25 2.52 5.02 -9.34
CA GLY A 25 3.73 4.59 -8.63
C GLY A 25 4.98 4.66 -9.52
N GLY A 26 5.35 5.86 -9.98
CA GLY A 26 6.53 6.09 -10.80
C GLY A 26 7.84 6.00 -10.00
N GLN A 27 8.61 4.97 -10.31
CA GLN A 27 9.99 4.63 -9.95
C GLN A 27 10.90 5.73 -9.35
N ALA A 28 11.49 5.43 -8.18
CA ALA A 28 12.79 5.95 -7.79
C ALA A 28 13.84 4.83 -7.95
N SER A 29 14.79 5.03 -8.87
CA SER A 29 15.96 4.15 -9.03
C SER A 29 16.94 4.38 -7.86
N PRO A 30 17.55 3.33 -7.27
CA PRO A 30 18.61 3.51 -6.29
C PRO A 30 19.93 3.79 -7.00
N GLU A 31 20.42 5.03 -6.93
CA GLU A 31 21.79 5.36 -7.34
C GLU A 31 22.76 4.90 -6.24
N LEU A 32 23.53 3.85 -6.57
CA LEU A 32 24.60 3.28 -5.78
C LEU A 32 25.73 4.30 -5.55
N VAL A 33 25.96 4.68 -4.29
CA VAL A 33 27.15 5.45 -3.89
C VAL A 33 28.25 4.48 -3.42
N ALA A 34 29.39 4.47 -4.12
CA ALA A 34 30.62 3.80 -3.71
C ALA A 34 31.68 4.84 -3.24
N PRO A 35 32.67 4.44 -2.42
CA PRO A 35 33.24 5.28 -1.37
C PRO A 35 34.41 6.17 -1.79
N ALA A 36 34.52 7.33 -1.14
CA ALA A 36 35.58 8.32 -1.34
C ALA A 36 36.97 7.81 -0.90
N THR A 37 37.95 7.98 -1.79
CA THR A 37 39.38 7.76 -1.53
C THR A 37 40.01 9.01 -0.90
N VAL A 38 40.80 8.82 0.16
CA VAL A 38 41.58 9.86 0.87
C VAL A 38 42.98 10.01 0.27
N ARG A 39 43.47 11.24 0.02
CA ARG A 39 44.87 11.74 0.22
C ARG A 39 45.07 13.22 -0.23
N PRO A 40 46.15 13.94 0.18
CA PRO A 40 46.01 15.21 0.91
C PRO A 40 46.88 16.41 0.44
N ALA A 41 46.67 17.54 1.12
CA ALA A 41 47.62 18.60 1.54
C ALA A 41 48.19 19.65 0.55
N GLY A 42 48.10 20.92 1.01
CA GLY A 42 48.85 22.11 0.54
C GLY A 42 47.89 23.21 0.07
N GLN A 43 47.89 24.46 0.55
CA GLN A 43 48.94 25.25 1.19
C GLN A 43 48.34 26.32 2.11
N SER A 44 49.14 26.72 3.10
CA SER A 44 48.92 27.77 4.08
C SER A 44 48.84 29.17 3.44
N GLY A 45 47.96 30.01 3.99
CA GLY A 45 48.00 31.46 3.90
C GLY A 45 47.56 32.06 5.22
N THR A 46 48.54 32.47 6.03
CA THR A 46 48.38 33.23 7.28
C THR A 46 47.87 34.64 6.97
N THR A 47 46.85 35.15 7.68
CA THR A 47 46.95 36.33 8.57
C THR A 47 45.61 36.68 9.24
N LEU A 48 45.71 36.88 10.56
CA LEU A 48 44.94 37.79 11.43
C LEU A 48 43.49 37.41 11.82
N ALA A 49 43.43 36.78 13.00
CA ALA A 49 42.49 37.02 14.08
C ALA A 49 41.08 37.53 13.70
N SER A 50 40.14 36.60 13.61
CA SER A 50 38.82 36.82 14.16
C SER A 50 38.46 35.59 14.98
N LYS A 51 38.13 35.83 16.24
CA LYS A 51 37.44 34.86 17.07
C LYS A 51 36.11 34.55 16.39
N VAL A 52 36.05 33.46 15.64
CA VAL A 52 34.78 32.95 15.11
C VAL A 52 34.15 32.18 16.26
N GLU A 53 33.41 32.93 17.06
CA GLU A 53 32.27 32.44 17.80
C GLU A 53 31.43 31.57 16.85
N ALA A 54 31.02 30.39 17.32
CA ALA A 54 30.16 29.52 16.56
C ALA A 54 28.96 30.34 16.04
N PRO A 55 28.57 30.20 14.75
CA PRO A 55 27.39 30.89 14.27
C PRO A 55 26.21 30.41 15.10
N SER A 56 25.72 31.27 15.99
CA SER A 56 24.38 31.12 16.52
C SER A 56 23.47 31.18 15.30
N LEU A 57 22.80 30.06 15.03
CA LEU A 57 21.65 30.03 14.15
C LEU A 57 20.57 30.88 14.82
N GLN A 58 20.64 32.21 14.65
CA GLN A 58 19.41 33.00 14.64
C GLN A 58 18.71 32.63 13.33
N GLN A 59 17.88 31.60 13.39
CA GLN A 59 16.87 31.38 12.38
C GLN A 59 15.93 32.58 12.43
N ASP A 60 16.05 33.42 11.41
CA ASP A 60 15.08 34.45 11.09
C ASP A 60 13.84 33.74 10.51
N ASP A 61 12.99 33.24 11.42
CA ASP A 61 11.71 32.62 11.07
C ASP A 61 10.70 33.65 10.53
N SER A 62 11.07 34.94 10.44
CA SER A 62 10.20 36.03 10.01
C SER A 62 10.13 36.22 8.49
N ALA A 63 11.08 35.67 7.72
CA ALA A 63 11.19 35.96 6.28
C ALA A 63 10.11 35.26 5.40
N TRP A 64 9.29 34.36 5.96
CA TRP A 64 8.18 33.73 5.24
C TRP A 64 6.86 34.50 5.31
N TYR A 65 6.80 35.60 6.08
CA TYR A 65 5.54 36.28 6.43
C TYR A 65 5.39 37.71 5.92
N ASP A 66 6.26 38.21 5.04
CA ASP A 66 6.25 39.64 4.69
C ASP A 66 6.03 39.98 3.21
N GLU A 67 5.45 39.07 2.43
CA GLU A 67 5.01 39.39 1.06
C GLU A 67 3.61 38.86 0.73
N GLN A 68 2.66 39.05 1.65
CA GLN A 68 1.25 39.16 1.26
C GLN A 68 0.91 40.63 1.10
N ALA A 69 1.20 41.18 -0.09
CA ALA A 69 0.45 42.32 -0.56
C ALA A 69 -1.04 41.96 -0.42
N GLU A 70 -1.80 42.75 0.34
CA GLU A 70 -3.23 42.61 0.58
C GLU A 70 -3.98 42.59 -0.77
N LEU A 71 -4.04 41.42 -1.39
CA LEU A 71 -5.06 41.11 -2.38
C LEU A 71 -6.37 41.06 -1.59
N PRO A 72 -7.42 41.78 -2.01
CA PRO A 72 -8.71 41.68 -1.33
C PRO A 72 -9.12 40.21 -1.31
N GLU A 73 -9.24 39.63 -0.12
CA GLU A 73 -9.82 38.31 0.03
C GLU A 73 -11.22 38.38 -0.59
N PRO A 74 -11.53 37.60 -1.63
CA PRO A 74 -12.91 37.53 -2.08
C PRO A 74 -13.74 37.08 -0.88
N GLU A 75 -14.79 37.82 -0.51
CA GLU A 75 -15.73 37.41 0.51
C GLU A 75 -16.36 36.08 0.08
N GLN A 76 -15.73 34.98 0.47
CA GLN A 76 -16.24 33.64 0.26
C GLN A 76 -17.49 33.54 1.14
N PRO A 77 -18.68 33.28 0.57
CA PRO A 77 -19.87 33.10 1.40
C PRO A 77 -19.60 31.96 2.37
N ALA A 78 -19.88 32.18 3.66
CA ALA A 78 -19.70 31.17 4.69
C ALA A 78 -20.43 29.89 4.26
N TRP A 79 -19.67 28.84 3.94
CA TRP A 79 -20.24 27.56 3.55
C TRP A 79 -21.01 26.99 4.74
N GLN A 80 -22.31 26.80 4.57
CA GLN A 80 -23.16 26.15 5.56
C GLN A 80 -23.75 24.89 4.91
N PRO A 81 -23.61 23.72 5.52
CA PRO A 81 -24.22 22.51 4.99
C PRO A 81 -25.75 22.69 5.00
N SER A 82 -26.41 22.21 3.94
CA SER A 82 -27.86 22.27 3.91
C SER A 82 -28.46 21.40 5.03
N PRO A 83 -29.61 21.77 5.60
CA PRO A 83 -30.28 20.94 6.61
C PRO A 83 -30.56 19.52 6.11
N SER A 84 -30.84 19.35 4.81
CA SER A 84 -31.04 18.05 4.19
C SER A 84 -29.76 17.22 4.14
N ALA A 85 -28.60 17.81 3.86
CA ALA A 85 -27.32 17.10 3.88
C ALA A 85 -26.98 16.62 5.30
N VAL A 86 -27.21 17.45 6.32
CA VAL A 86 -27.01 17.06 7.72
C VAL A 86 -27.97 15.93 8.13
N ALA A 87 -29.23 16.00 7.70
CA ALA A 87 -30.21 14.94 7.97
C ALA A 87 -29.80 13.60 7.31
N SER A 88 -29.42 13.63 6.02
CA SER A 88 -28.95 12.44 5.31
C SER A 88 -27.69 11.84 5.93
N LEU A 89 -26.74 12.66 6.37
CA LEU A 89 -25.53 12.18 7.04
C LEU A 89 -25.86 11.50 8.38
N ARG A 90 -26.77 12.07 9.19
CA ARG A 90 -27.20 11.45 10.45
C ARG A 90 -27.87 10.10 10.22
N GLU A 91 -28.72 10.01 9.20
CA GLU A 91 -29.36 8.76 8.81
C GLU A 91 -28.32 7.70 8.41
N ALA A 92 -27.33 8.09 7.60
CA ALA A 92 -26.25 7.20 7.16
C ALA A 92 -25.34 6.75 8.32
N ILE A 93 -25.13 7.57 9.35
CA ILE A 93 -24.37 7.17 10.54
C ILE A 93 -25.11 6.09 11.34
N LEU A 94 -26.43 6.21 11.45
CA LEU A 94 -27.25 5.30 12.25
C LEU A 94 -27.53 3.97 11.52
N ASN A 95 -27.83 4.05 10.22
CA ASN A 95 -28.35 2.92 9.45
C ASN A 95 -27.42 2.46 8.32
N GLY A 96 -26.28 3.15 8.12
CA GLY A 96 -25.42 2.97 6.96
C GLY A 96 -25.95 3.71 5.72
N ASP A 97 -25.06 4.00 4.77
CA ASP A 97 -25.48 4.44 3.44
C ASP A 97 -25.67 3.19 2.56
N PRO A 98 -26.86 2.94 1.96
CA PRO A 98 -27.11 1.77 1.11
C PRO A 98 -26.25 1.73 -0.16
N ARG A 99 -25.60 2.84 -0.52
CA ARG A 99 -24.61 2.90 -1.60
C ARG A 99 -23.24 2.37 -1.18
N THR A 100 -23.02 2.15 0.11
CA THR A 100 -21.78 1.56 0.64
C THR A 100 -21.87 0.04 0.48
N PRO A 101 -20.94 -0.60 -0.25
CA PRO A 101 -20.90 -2.05 -0.31
C PRO A 101 -20.66 -2.62 1.10
N PRO A 102 -21.16 -3.83 1.41
CA PRO A 102 -20.92 -4.46 2.71
C PRO A 102 -19.41 -4.63 2.92
N LEU A 103 -18.93 -4.24 4.09
CA LEU A 103 -17.54 -4.47 4.47
C LEU A 103 -17.35 -5.93 4.82
N ALA A 104 -16.23 -6.51 4.38
CA ALA A 104 -15.80 -7.81 4.86
C ALA A 104 -15.47 -7.73 6.36
N GLU A 105 -15.67 -8.85 7.07
CA GLU A 105 -15.23 -8.95 8.45
C GLU A 105 -13.71 -8.78 8.51
N ALA A 106 -13.25 -7.90 9.39
CA ALA A 106 -11.82 -7.76 9.63
C ALA A 106 -11.33 -9.00 10.39
N PRO A 107 -10.22 -9.63 9.98
CA PRO A 107 -9.63 -10.71 10.76
C PRO A 107 -9.25 -10.17 12.15
N GLU A 108 -9.52 -10.97 13.18
CA GLU A 108 -9.12 -10.64 14.55
C GLU A 108 -7.60 -10.56 14.61
N ARG A 109 -7.08 -9.45 15.13
CA ARG A 109 -5.65 -9.24 15.32
C ARG A 109 -5.33 -9.42 16.79
N GLU A 110 -4.28 -10.17 17.08
CA GLU A 110 -3.73 -10.26 18.42
C GLU A 110 -3.15 -8.91 18.79
N MET A 111 -3.66 -8.30 19.86
CA MET A 111 -3.05 -7.09 20.42
C MET A 111 -1.86 -7.47 21.30
N PRO A 112 -0.82 -6.62 21.39
CA PRO A 112 0.26 -6.87 22.32
C PRO A 112 -0.24 -6.76 23.76
N THR A 113 0.27 -7.63 24.62
CA THR A 113 -0.10 -7.71 26.04
C THR A 113 0.51 -6.57 26.85
N GLU A 114 -0.02 -6.25 28.03
CA GLU A 114 0.53 -5.19 28.89
C GLU A 114 2.00 -5.45 29.28
N GLU A 115 2.37 -6.71 29.43
CA GLU A 115 3.75 -7.14 29.71
C GLU A 115 4.66 -6.88 28.50
N GLU A 116 4.19 -7.20 27.29
CA GLU A 116 4.90 -6.91 26.04
C GLU A 116 5.02 -5.41 25.76
N LEU A 117 4.02 -4.59 26.15
CA LEU A 117 4.13 -3.12 26.02
C LEU A 117 5.14 -2.52 27.01
N ALA A 118 5.35 -3.16 28.16
CA ALA A 118 6.22 -2.66 29.21
C ALA A 118 7.71 -2.98 28.97
N ASP A 119 8.01 -4.03 28.19
CA ASP A 119 9.37 -4.49 27.90
C ASP A 119 9.69 -4.41 26.38
N PRO A 120 10.67 -3.59 25.96
CA PRO A 120 11.06 -3.48 24.56
C PRO A 120 11.46 -4.80 23.88
N ASP A 121 12.10 -5.72 24.62
CA ASP A 121 12.57 -6.99 24.05
C ASP A 121 11.40 -7.96 23.81
N LEU A 122 10.36 -7.89 24.64
CA LEU A 122 9.12 -8.66 24.45
C LEU A 122 8.27 -8.05 23.34
N TYR A 123 8.21 -6.72 23.24
CA TYR A 123 7.53 -6.03 22.15
C TYR A 123 8.11 -6.41 20.78
N LEU A 124 9.45 -6.48 20.67
CA LEU A 124 10.11 -6.86 19.43
C LEU A 124 9.73 -8.29 19.00
N GLN A 125 9.62 -9.22 19.95
CA GLN A 125 9.18 -10.60 19.65
C GLN A 125 7.74 -10.64 19.15
N TYR A 126 6.85 -9.86 19.77
CA TYR A 126 5.47 -9.71 19.30
C TYR A 126 5.45 -9.19 17.84
N GLU A 127 6.22 -8.15 17.53
CA GLU A 127 6.31 -7.59 16.17
C GLU A 127 6.80 -8.62 15.15
N MET A 128 7.80 -9.45 15.52
CA MET A 128 8.27 -10.53 14.66
C MET A 128 7.16 -11.56 14.36
N ARG A 129 6.36 -11.95 15.37
CA ARG A 129 5.22 -12.86 15.16
C ARG A 129 4.16 -12.24 14.25
N GLN A 130 3.84 -10.96 14.44
CA GLN A 130 2.89 -10.26 13.58
C GLN A 130 3.38 -10.17 12.13
N GLN A 131 4.66 -9.89 11.91
CA GLN A 131 5.25 -9.85 10.56
C GLN A 131 5.18 -11.23 9.88
N GLN A 132 5.51 -12.30 10.60
CA GLN A 132 5.41 -13.67 10.09
C GLN A 132 3.96 -14.01 9.70
N ALA A 133 2.98 -13.69 10.55
CA ALA A 133 1.57 -13.93 10.26
C ALA A 133 1.10 -13.19 8.99
N VAL A 134 1.55 -11.96 8.76
CA VAL A 134 1.27 -11.21 7.53
C VAL A 134 1.84 -11.93 6.31
N TYR A 135 3.09 -12.38 6.34
CA TYR A 135 3.70 -13.10 5.23
C TYR A 135 3.01 -14.44 4.97
N ALA A 136 2.68 -15.20 6.01
CA ALA A 136 1.93 -16.45 5.89
C ALA A 136 0.57 -16.22 5.20
N SER A 137 -0.16 -15.18 5.61
CA SER A 137 -1.45 -14.82 5.00
C SER A 137 -1.32 -14.49 3.51
N PHE A 138 -0.24 -13.80 3.13
CA PHE A 138 0.04 -13.49 1.73
C PHE A 138 0.32 -14.75 0.92
N VAL A 139 1.17 -15.65 1.40
CA VAL A 139 1.48 -16.92 0.70
C VAL A 139 0.20 -17.75 0.52
N GLN A 140 -0.63 -17.85 1.56
CA GLN A 140 -1.90 -18.57 1.49
C GLN A 140 -2.85 -17.97 0.45
N ALA A 141 -3.02 -16.64 0.45
CA ALA A 141 -3.85 -15.94 -0.52
C ALA A 141 -3.30 -16.06 -1.95
N ALA A 142 -1.98 -15.97 -2.12
CA ALA A 142 -1.31 -16.12 -3.40
C ALA A 142 -1.53 -17.52 -3.99
N ASN A 143 -1.45 -18.57 -3.16
CA ASN A 143 -1.70 -19.95 -3.62
C ASN A 143 -3.12 -20.10 -4.18
N ARG A 144 -4.14 -19.63 -3.45
CA ARG A 144 -5.53 -19.65 -3.93
C ARG A 144 -5.69 -18.86 -5.24
N GLN A 145 -5.10 -17.66 -5.29
CA GLN A 145 -5.21 -16.80 -6.47
C GLN A 145 -4.52 -17.41 -7.70
N LEU A 146 -3.38 -18.08 -7.53
CA LEU A 146 -2.67 -18.77 -8.61
C LEU A 146 -3.53 -19.89 -9.20
N GLU A 147 -4.18 -20.70 -8.36
CA GLU A 147 -5.12 -21.75 -8.81
C GLU A 147 -6.31 -21.18 -9.58
N GLU A 148 -6.91 -20.09 -9.08
CA GLU A 148 -8.00 -19.41 -9.76
C GLU A 148 -7.57 -18.84 -11.12
N MET A 149 -6.39 -18.22 -11.19
CA MET A 149 -5.85 -17.69 -12.45
C MET A 149 -5.57 -18.79 -13.46
N ASP A 150 -5.03 -19.94 -13.03
CA ASP A 150 -4.80 -21.10 -13.90
C ASP A 150 -6.11 -21.63 -14.48
N ALA A 151 -7.15 -21.73 -13.66
CA ALA A 151 -8.48 -22.14 -14.11
C ALA A 151 -9.08 -21.15 -15.11
N LEU A 152 -8.93 -19.83 -14.87
CA LEU A 152 -9.43 -18.79 -15.77
C LEU A 152 -8.68 -18.78 -17.11
N ILE A 153 -7.36 -18.93 -17.09
CA ILE A 153 -6.54 -19.01 -18.31
C ILE A 153 -6.93 -20.24 -19.12
N ALA A 154 -7.01 -21.42 -18.49
CA ALA A 154 -7.41 -22.65 -19.18
C ALA A 154 -8.82 -22.54 -19.78
N ARG A 155 -9.76 -21.90 -19.06
CA ARG A 155 -11.11 -21.66 -19.55
C ARG A 155 -11.13 -20.71 -20.75
N ALA A 156 -10.38 -19.61 -20.69
CA ALA A 156 -10.29 -18.65 -21.78
C ALA A 156 -9.64 -19.26 -23.04
N GLU A 157 -8.69 -20.17 -22.88
CA GLU A 157 -8.09 -20.93 -23.98
C GLU A 157 -9.07 -21.90 -24.66
N GLN A 158 -10.02 -22.47 -23.89
CA GLN A 158 -11.02 -23.42 -24.40
C GLN A 158 -12.25 -22.74 -25.02
N GLU A 159 -12.83 -21.77 -24.30
CA GLU A 159 -14.08 -21.10 -24.70
C GLU A 159 -13.84 -19.99 -25.74
N GLY A 160 -12.63 -19.45 -25.79
CA GLY A 160 -12.32 -18.27 -26.59
C GLY A 160 -13.00 -17.00 -26.05
N GLY A 161 -12.92 -15.91 -26.82
CA GLY A 161 -13.52 -14.62 -26.44
C GLY A 161 -12.59 -13.67 -25.68
N VAL A 162 -11.38 -14.13 -25.33
CA VAL A 162 -10.28 -13.30 -24.82
C VAL A 162 -9.23 -13.18 -25.93
N THR A 163 -8.63 -12.00 -26.10
CA THR A 163 -7.58 -11.82 -27.11
C THR A 163 -6.27 -12.45 -26.65
N GLU A 164 -5.40 -12.85 -27.59
CA GLU A 164 -4.10 -13.45 -27.24
C GLU A 164 -3.25 -12.54 -26.34
N ALA A 165 -3.27 -11.22 -26.61
CA ALA A 165 -2.56 -10.25 -25.78
C ALA A 165 -3.05 -10.22 -24.33
N GLN A 166 -4.36 -10.43 -24.11
CA GLN A 166 -4.95 -10.49 -22.76
C GLN A 166 -4.62 -11.81 -22.07
N LEU A 167 -4.61 -12.93 -22.79
CA LEU A 167 -4.14 -14.22 -22.27
C LEU A 167 -2.67 -14.14 -21.84
N GLU A 168 -1.83 -13.52 -22.66
CA GLU A 168 -0.41 -13.32 -22.34
C GLU A 168 -0.19 -12.36 -21.18
N GLU A 169 -1.01 -11.31 -21.04
CA GLU A 169 -1.00 -10.47 -19.84
C GLU A 169 -1.40 -11.26 -18.59
N GLY A 170 -2.44 -12.10 -18.68
CA GLY A 170 -2.87 -12.98 -17.59
C GLY A 170 -1.75 -13.92 -17.13
N ARG A 171 -1.09 -14.59 -18.09
CA ARG A 171 0.06 -15.47 -17.82
C ARG A 171 1.22 -14.72 -17.16
N ARG A 172 1.57 -13.53 -17.67
CA ARG A 172 2.61 -12.69 -17.06
C ARG A 172 2.31 -12.30 -15.62
N LYS A 173 1.07 -11.93 -15.30
CA LYS A 173 0.66 -11.59 -13.93
C LYS A 173 0.70 -12.81 -13.01
N ARG A 174 0.29 -13.97 -13.51
CA ARG A 174 0.37 -15.25 -12.81
C ARG A 174 1.81 -15.61 -12.48
N ASP A 175 2.72 -15.48 -13.45
CA ASP A 175 4.16 -15.74 -13.25
C ASP A 175 4.79 -14.73 -12.28
N MET A 176 4.39 -13.46 -12.33
CA MET A 176 4.86 -12.44 -11.39
C MET A 176 4.42 -12.76 -9.95
N LEU A 177 3.16 -13.17 -9.75
CA LEU A 177 2.66 -13.57 -8.44
C LEU A 177 3.40 -14.81 -7.91
N LEU A 178 3.65 -15.78 -8.79
CA LEU A 178 4.43 -16.97 -8.48
C LEU A 178 5.85 -16.60 -8.03
N GLN A 179 6.52 -15.72 -8.78
CA GLN A 179 7.86 -15.24 -8.43
C GLN A 179 7.89 -14.52 -7.08
N GLN A 180 6.90 -13.66 -6.79
CA GLN A 180 6.83 -12.96 -5.52
C GLN A 180 6.65 -13.91 -4.34
N ARG A 181 5.75 -14.89 -4.48
CA ARG A 181 5.55 -15.93 -3.48
C ARG A 181 6.86 -16.71 -3.24
N ASP A 182 7.50 -17.14 -4.31
CA ASP A 182 8.72 -17.97 -4.21
C ASP A 182 9.90 -17.19 -3.63
N ALA A 183 10.03 -15.90 -3.97
CA ALA A 183 11.00 -15.00 -3.35
C ALA A 183 10.76 -14.86 -1.84
N LEU A 184 9.50 -14.64 -1.44
CA LEU A 184 9.13 -14.53 -0.03
C LEU A 184 9.43 -15.83 0.75
N LEU A 185 9.16 -16.99 0.15
CA LEU A 185 9.47 -18.30 0.74
C LEU A 185 10.97 -18.60 0.80
N ALA A 186 11.77 -18.01 -0.09
CA ALA A 186 13.23 -18.13 -0.06
C ALA A 186 13.85 -17.24 1.04
N GLU A 187 13.26 -16.07 1.28
CA GLU A 187 13.67 -15.14 2.33
C GLU A 187 13.20 -15.59 3.72
N HIS A 188 12.02 -16.20 3.79
CA HIS A 188 11.36 -16.65 5.02
C HIS A 188 11.02 -18.16 4.96
N PRO A 189 12.01 -19.05 5.06
CA PRO A 189 11.79 -20.50 4.99
C PRO A 189 10.88 -21.04 6.09
N GLU A 190 10.74 -20.34 7.21
CA GLU A 190 9.81 -20.66 8.30
C GLU A 190 8.34 -20.76 7.83
N LEU A 191 7.96 -19.97 6.83
CA LEU A 191 6.59 -19.94 6.29
C LEU A 191 6.20 -21.23 5.56
N GLN A 192 7.18 -22.01 5.08
CA GLN A 192 6.93 -23.31 4.44
C GLN A 192 6.45 -24.38 5.43
N THR A 193 6.80 -24.22 6.71
CA THR A 193 6.49 -25.21 7.76
C THR A 193 5.11 -24.97 8.36
N GLU A 194 4.67 -23.71 8.47
CA GLU A 194 3.34 -23.36 8.96
C GLU A 194 2.23 -23.87 8.04
N GLN A 195 2.45 -23.88 6.72
CA GLN A 195 1.50 -24.45 5.75
C GLN A 195 1.23 -25.94 5.97
N GLN A 196 2.19 -26.69 6.53
CA GLN A 196 2.05 -28.13 6.80
C GLN A 196 1.36 -28.41 8.14
N THR A 197 1.35 -27.42 9.05
CA THR A 197 0.83 -27.61 10.41
C THR A 197 -0.70 -27.44 10.47
N GLU A 198 -1.29 -26.61 9.60
CA GLU A 198 -2.76 -26.52 9.48
C GLU A 198 -3.41 -27.79 8.87
N GLU A 199 -2.65 -28.59 8.12
CA GLU A 199 -3.15 -29.84 7.50
C GLU A 199 -3.10 -31.05 8.45
N TYR A 200 -2.39 -30.96 9.58
CA TYR A 200 -2.29 -32.04 10.56
C TYR A 200 -2.99 -31.67 11.88
N THR A 201 -4.32 -31.76 11.89
CA THR A 201 -5.07 -32.02 13.13
C THR A 201 -5.21 -33.54 13.29
N PRO A 202 -4.42 -34.22 14.13
CA PRO A 202 -4.69 -35.61 14.45
C PRO A 202 -6.01 -35.67 15.24
N ALA A 203 -7.00 -36.37 14.67
CA ALA A 203 -8.26 -36.65 15.35
C ALA A 203 -8.02 -37.41 16.67
N PRO A 204 -8.78 -37.12 17.74
CA PRO A 204 -8.68 -37.84 19.02
C PRO A 204 -9.12 -39.30 18.92
#